data_AF-A0AAD6CAR0-F1
#
_entry.id   AF-A0AAD6CAR0-F1
#
_cell.length_a   1.000
_cell.length_b   1.000
_cell.length_c   1.000
_cell.angle_alpha   90.00
_cell.angle_beta   90.00
_cell.angle_gamma   90.00
#
_symmetry.space_group_name_H-M   'P 1'
#
loop_
_entity.id
_entity.type
_entity.pdbx_description
1 polymer ?
#
loop_
_entity_poly.entity_id
_entity_poly.type
_entity_poly.pdbx_seq_one_letter_code
_entity_poly.pdbx_strand_id
1 'polypeptide(L)'
;MLDLTIENITENMMKINSMCDNPRLRYLITKLIKASQDYFRDVNLQFDEWEQAWQFLTCVGDLHLSSGRRHFVPSYPDATESSVLGPFHDEEAHSFEYGQPIISDGTPREPTIVRGFVRDTDGNVVPKALIDVWETDGNGVYDLDCAGSHWQASSKVEETLVPTCSYGVRATPSSPTTFFEQHFMVIHPEYTKLITALYYSDRKYLESDTVFGLKKSLIVDYQWCEDLNWLRSTI
;
A
#
# COMPACT_ATOMS: atom_id res chain seq x y z
N MET A 1 45.25 13.85 -8.40
CA MET A 1 43.80 13.99 -8.56
C MET A 1 43.51 13.73 -10.03
N LEU A 2 42.58 12.84 -10.38
CA LEU A 2 42.22 12.63 -11.79
C LEU A 2 41.54 13.90 -12.30
N ASP A 3 41.91 14.34 -13.49
CA ASP A 3 41.27 15.48 -14.14
C ASP A 3 39.89 15.01 -14.66
N LEU A 4 38.82 15.42 -13.99
CA LEU A 4 37.46 14.99 -14.30
C LEU A 4 36.85 15.95 -15.31
N THR A 5 36.50 15.44 -16.49
CA THR A 5 35.85 16.19 -17.56
C THR A 5 34.47 15.60 -17.87
N ILE A 6 33.65 16.34 -18.61
CA ILE A 6 32.30 15.89 -19.02
C ILE A 6 32.37 14.59 -19.83
N GLU A 7 33.45 14.41 -20.60
CA GLU A 7 33.67 13.25 -21.45
C GLU A 7 34.10 12.01 -20.65
N ASN A 8 34.80 12.18 -19.51
CA ASN A 8 35.41 11.08 -18.77
C ASN A 8 34.71 10.73 -17.44
N ILE A 9 33.83 11.60 -16.93
CA ILE A 9 33.17 11.43 -15.63
C ILE A 9 32.31 10.17 -15.58
N THR A 10 31.65 9.81 -16.69
CA THR A 10 30.90 8.56 -16.85
C THR A 10 31.77 7.33 -16.66
N GLU A 11 32.90 7.27 -17.36
CA GLU A 11 33.81 6.13 -17.30
C GLU A 11 34.42 5.97 -15.91
N ASN A 12 34.74 7.08 -15.26
CA ASN A 12 35.28 7.07 -13.89
C ASN A 12 34.23 6.59 -12.87
N MET A 13 32.97 7.00 -12.98
CA MET A 13 31.90 6.46 -12.16
C MET A 13 31.69 4.95 -12.37
N MET A 14 31.80 4.47 -13.61
CA MET A 14 31.71 3.04 -13.91
C MET A 14 32.86 2.24 -13.28
N LYS A 15 34.09 2.79 -13.30
CA LYS A 15 35.24 2.17 -12.63
C LYS A 15 35.03 2.06 -11.13
N ILE A 16 34.52 3.11 -10.48
CA ILE A 16 34.20 3.07 -9.04
C ILE A 16 33.14 2.00 -8.76
N ASN A 17 32.05 1.97 -9.52
CA ASN A 17 31.01 0.95 -9.35
C ASN A 17 31.53 -0.49 -9.64
N SER A 18 32.57 -0.63 -10.47
CA SER A 18 33.15 -1.94 -10.78
C SER A 18 33.76 -2.65 -9.56
N MET A 19 34.16 -1.87 -8.55
CA MET A 19 34.68 -2.33 -7.26
C MET A 19 33.59 -2.92 -6.34
N CYS A 20 32.31 -2.84 -6.71
CA CYS A 20 31.24 -3.48 -5.96
C CYS A 20 31.30 -5.00 -6.13
N ASP A 21 31.51 -5.71 -5.02
CA ASP A 21 31.62 -7.18 -4.98
C ASP A 21 30.32 -7.89 -5.39
N ASN A 22 29.16 -7.29 -5.09
CA ASN A 22 27.87 -7.87 -5.44
C ASN A 22 27.58 -7.66 -6.93
N PRO A 23 27.58 -8.73 -7.76
CA PRO A 23 27.46 -8.59 -9.21
C PRO A 23 26.08 -8.05 -9.64
N ARG A 24 25.01 -8.36 -8.88
CA ARG A 24 23.66 -7.86 -9.18
C ARG A 24 23.55 -6.38 -8.85
N LEU A 25 24.04 -5.97 -7.68
CA LEU A 25 24.04 -4.57 -7.28
C LEU A 25 24.87 -3.74 -8.26
N ARG A 26 26.07 -4.20 -8.61
CA ARG A 26 26.91 -3.57 -9.63
C ARG A 26 26.18 -3.37 -10.95
N TYR A 27 25.49 -4.40 -11.45
CA TYR A 27 24.69 -4.29 -12.68
C TYR A 27 23.60 -3.22 -12.59
N LEU A 28 22.85 -3.20 -11.48
CA LEU A 28 21.75 -2.24 -11.26
C LEU A 28 22.27 -0.80 -11.20
N ILE A 29 23.33 -0.55 -10.42
CA ILE A 29 23.93 0.79 -10.29
C ILE A 29 24.54 1.24 -11.62
N THR A 30 25.18 0.36 -12.38
CA THR A 30 25.67 0.69 -13.72
C THR A 30 24.54 1.12 -14.66
N LYS A 31 23.38 0.45 -14.62
CA LYS A 31 22.22 0.84 -15.44
C LYS A 31 21.65 2.19 -14.99
N LEU A 32 21.56 2.43 -13.68
CA LEU A 32 21.09 3.70 -13.13
C LEU A 32 21.99 4.87 -13.53
N ILE A 33 23.31 4.76 -13.36
CA ILE A 33 24.26 5.82 -13.72
C ILE A 33 24.12 6.19 -15.21
N LYS A 34 24.01 5.19 -16.11
CA LYS A 34 23.82 5.45 -17.54
C LYS A 34 22.51 6.19 -17.80
N ALA A 35 21.39 5.68 -17.28
CA ALA A 35 20.09 6.29 -17.47
C ALA A 35 20.03 7.74 -16.96
N SER A 36 20.60 8.01 -15.78
CA SER A 36 20.67 9.37 -15.22
C SER A 36 21.49 10.30 -16.12
N GLN A 37 22.64 9.86 -16.62
CA GLN A 37 23.49 10.68 -17.48
C GLN A 37 22.89 10.93 -18.86
N ASP A 38 22.25 9.92 -19.45
CA ASP A 38 21.54 10.07 -20.71
C ASP A 38 20.39 11.08 -20.54
N TYR A 39 19.66 11.01 -19.44
CA TYR A 39 18.62 12.00 -19.09
C TYR A 39 19.19 13.41 -18.91
N PHE A 40 20.28 13.58 -18.14
CA PHE A 40 20.90 14.90 -17.93
C PHE A 40 21.36 15.55 -19.23
N ARG A 41 21.85 14.77 -20.19
CA ARG A 41 22.24 15.26 -21.52
C ARG A 41 21.03 15.58 -22.38
N ASP A 42 20.00 14.73 -22.37
CA ASP A 42 18.78 14.90 -23.16
C ASP A 42 18.05 16.21 -22.82
N VAL A 43 17.88 16.47 -21.51
CA VAL A 43 17.22 17.70 -21.04
C VAL A 43 18.16 18.91 -20.99
N ASN A 44 19.46 18.72 -21.25
CA ASN A 44 20.50 19.73 -21.07
C ASN A 44 20.39 20.41 -19.69
N LEU A 45 20.46 19.60 -18.63
CA LEU A 45 20.18 20.01 -17.25
C LEU A 45 21.05 21.21 -16.83
N GLN A 46 20.42 22.25 -16.30
CA GLN A 46 21.09 23.45 -15.79
C GLN A 46 21.46 23.31 -14.31
N PHE A 47 22.36 24.17 -13.84
CA PHE A 47 22.90 24.10 -12.48
C PHE A 47 21.83 24.41 -11.41
N ASP A 48 20.99 25.40 -11.65
CA ASP A 48 19.88 25.78 -10.76
C ASP A 48 18.77 24.72 -10.72
N GLU A 49 18.52 24.04 -11.83
CA GLU A 49 17.62 22.88 -11.89
C GLU A 49 18.20 21.69 -11.09
N TRP A 50 19.51 21.45 -11.19
CA TRP A 50 20.20 20.43 -10.39
C TRP A 50 20.11 20.73 -8.88
N GLU A 51 20.33 21.98 -8.47
CA GLU A 51 20.20 22.38 -7.07
C GLU A 51 18.79 22.13 -6.53
N GLN A 52 17.75 22.49 -7.31
CA GLN A 52 16.36 22.21 -6.95
C GLN A 52 16.07 20.70 -6.85
N ALA A 53 16.55 19.90 -7.81
CA ALA A 53 16.39 18.45 -7.77
C ALA A 53 17.08 17.83 -6.54
N TRP A 54 18.28 18.31 -6.20
CA TRP A 54 19.01 17.88 -5.01
C TRP A 54 18.28 18.24 -3.72
N GLN A 55 17.77 19.48 -3.61
CA GLN A 55 16.98 19.93 -2.46
C GLN A 55 15.70 19.11 -2.31
N PHE A 56 15.01 18.80 -3.42
CA PHE A 56 13.85 17.94 -3.43
C PHE A 56 14.18 16.54 -2.90
N LEU A 57 15.24 15.89 -3.41
CA LEU A 57 15.67 14.57 -2.95
C LEU A 57 16.09 14.57 -1.47
N THR A 58 16.74 15.64 -1.01
CA THR A 58 17.12 15.83 0.39
C THR A 58 15.87 15.93 1.27
N CYS A 59 14.91 16.77 0.88
CA CYS A 59 13.64 16.93 1.58
C CYS A 59 12.84 15.62 1.63
N VAL A 60 12.79 14.87 0.52
CA VAL A 60 12.18 13.53 0.50
C VAL A 60 12.87 12.58 1.49
N GLY A 61 14.21 12.62 1.55
CA GLY A 61 14.99 11.84 2.52
C GLY A 61 14.68 12.22 3.98
N ASP A 62 14.59 13.52 4.28
CA ASP A 62 14.28 14.04 5.61
C ASP A 62 12.84 13.71 6.04
N LEU A 63 11.92 13.62 5.08
CA LEU A 63 10.52 13.28 5.35
C LEU A 63 10.29 11.76 5.57
N HIS A 64 11.18 10.85 5.12
CA HIS A 64 10.83 9.43 4.93
C HIS A 64 11.93 8.39 5.25
N LEU A 65 12.37 8.25 6.49
CA LEU A 65 13.08 7.02 6.94
C LEU A 65 12.30 6.10 7.90
N SER A 66 11.08 6.45 8.31
CA SER A 66 10.25 5.57 9.17
C SER A 66 9.07 4.90 8.47
N SER A 67 8.49 5.49 7.42
CA SER A 67 7.18 5.03 6.90
C SER A 67 7.20 4.50 5.45
N GLY A 68 8.24 4.73 4.64
CA GLY A 68 8.11 4.60 3.19
C GLY A 68 8.50 3.28 2.51
N ARG A 69 8.30 2.08 3.08
CA ARG A 69 8.54 0.83 2.32
C ARG A 69 7.37 0.53 1.37
N ARG A 70 7.38 1.18 0.20
CA ARG A 70 6.52 0.79 -0.93
C ARG A 70 7.03 -0.52 -1.50
N HIS A 71 6.46 -1.63 -1.05
CA HIS A 71 6.71 -2.92 -1.67
C HIS A 71 5.96 -2.95 -3.00
N PHE A 72 6.68 -3.05 -4.11
CA PHE A 72 6.06 -3.50 -5.36
C PHE A 72 5.65 -4.95 -5.15
N VAL A 73 4.34 -5.20 -5.08
CA VAL A 73 3.80 -6.53 -4.86
C VAL A 73 3.43 -7.12 -6.23
N PRO A 74 4.05 -8.24 -6.65
CA PRO A 74 3.72 -8.85 -7.92
C PRO A 74 2.25 -9.30 -7.91
N SER A 75 1.57 -9.14 -9.03
CA SER A 75 0.26 -9.74 -9.30
C SER A 75 0.46 -11.01 -10.13
N TYR A 76 -0.38 -12.02 -9.92
CA TYR A 76 -0.34 -13.29 -10.64
C TYR A 76 -1.58 -13.44 -11.52
N PRO A 77 -1.47 -14.07 -12.71
CA PRO A 77 -2.64 -14.39 -13.54
C PRO A 77 -3.67 -15.21 -12.76
N ASP A 78 -4.95 -14.95 -13.01
CA ASP A 78 -6.09 -15.66 -12.41
C ASP A 78 -6.23 -15.59 -10.88
N ALA A 79 -5.39 -14.79 -10.22
CA ALA A 79 -5.48 -14.45 -8.80
C ALA A 79 -6.00 -13.02 -8.59
N THR A 80 -6.47 -12.71 -7.38
CA THR A 80 -6.79 -11.33 -6.99
C THR A 80 -5.58 -10.43 -7.20
N GLU A 81 -5.80 -9.26 -7.79
CA GLU A 81 -4.72 -8.35 -8.10
C GLU A 81 -4.09 -7.74 -6.84
N SER A 82 -2.77 -7.60 -6.84
CA SER A 82 -2.05 -6.96 -5.74
C SER A 82 -2.14 -5.44 -5.86
N SER A 83 -2.12 -4.76 -4.71
CA SER A 83 -1.99 -3.30 -4.58
C SER A 83 -0.79 -2.94 -3.69
N VAL A 84 -0.50 -1.65 -3.55
CA VAL A 84 0.56 -1.14 -2.68
C VAL A 84 0.22 -1.42 -1.22
N LEU A 85 1.23 -1.79 -0.41
CA LEU A 85 1.06 -1.97 1.03
C LEU A 85 0.69 -0.67 1.75
N GLY A 86 1.21 0.45 1.27
CA GLY A 86 1.15 1.72 1.99
C GLY A 86 2.11 1.73 3.20
N PRO A 87 2.26 2.91 3.83
CA PRO A 87 3.22 3.12 4.91
C PRO A 87 2.66 2.80 6.31
N PHE A 88 1.38 2.45 6.40
CA PHE A 88 0.62 2.40 7.66
C PHE A 88 0.25 0.99 8.11
N HIS A 89 1.02 -0.02 7.68
CA HIS A 89 0.89 -1.39 8.16
C HIS A 89 1.75 -1.58 9.42
N ASP A 90 1.12 -2.03 10.49
CA ASP A 90 1.68 -2.43 11.77
C ASP A 90 1.81 -3.96 11.84
N GLU A 91 3.00 -4.45 12.17
CA GLU A 91 3.28 -5.88 12.33
C GLU A 91 2.75 -6.43 13.68
N GLU A 92 2.46 -5.55 14.65
CA GLU A 92 1.93 -5.90 15.98
C GLU A 92 0.41 -5.71 16.08
N ALA A 93 -0.30 -5.90 14.97
CA ALA A 93 -1.75 -5.76 14.89
C ALA A 93 -2.52 -6.67 15.88
N HIS A 94 -3.67 -6.17 16.36
CA HIS A 94 -4.51 -6.88 17.32
C HIS A 94 -5.18 -8.08 16.67
N SER A 95 -5.26 -9.21 17.38
CA SER A 95 -5.99 -10.38 16.90
C SER A 95 -7.47 -10.31 17.30
N PHE A 96 -8.36 -10.43 16.32
CA PHE A 96 -9.81 -10.46 16.51
C PHE A 96 -10.40 -11.81 16.11
N GLU A 97 -11.38 -12.27 16.89
CA GLU A 97 -12.21 -13.42 16.51
C GLU A 97 -13.16 -13.06 15.36
N TYR A 98 -13.62 -14.09 14.65
CA TYR A 98 -14.61 -13.96 13.60
C TYR A 98 -15.83 -13.15 14.08
N GLY A 99 -16.20 -12.11 13.33
CA GLY A 99 -17.38 -11.28 13.58
C GLY A 99 -17.17 -10.16 14.60
N GLN A 100 -16.01 -10.13 15.27
CA GLN A 100 -15.67 -9.03 16.16
C GLN A 100 -15.42 -7.74 15.37
N PRO A 101 -15.86 -6.59 15.89
CA PRO A 101 -15.58 -5.32 15.27
C PRO A 101 -14.10 -4.95 15.45
N ILE A 102 -13.48 -4.48 14.37
CA ILE A 102 -12.04 -4.17 14.36
C ILE A 102 -11.70 -2.73 14.77
N ILE A 103 -12.69 -1.95 15.20
CA ILE A 103 -12.53 -0.50 15.47
C ILE A 103 -12.83 -0.19 16.93
N SER A 104 -12.05 0.75 17.50
CA SER A 104 -12.21 1.25 18.85
C SER A 104 -13.58 1.93 19.11
N ASP A 105 -14.00 1.92 20.38
CA ASP A 105 -15.19 2.64 20.82
C ASP A 105 -14.98 4.15 20.75
N GLY A 106 -15.98 4.89 20.25
CA GLY A 106 -15.96 6.36 20.18
C GLY A 106 -15.42 6.96 18.87
N THR A 107 -14.87 6.16 17.97
CA THR A 107 -14.43 6.61 16.63
C THR A 107 -15.64 6.97 15.75
N PRO A 108 -15.75 8.21 15.22
CA PRO A 108 -16.84 8.61 14.33
C PRO A 108 -16.91 7.73 13.07
N ARG A 109 -18.05 7.08 12.81
CA ARG A 109 -18.19 6.15 11.67
C ARG A 109 -19.59 5.87 11.18
N GLU A 110 -19.66 5.33 9.95
CA GLU A 110 -20.83 4.61 9.42
C GLU A 110 -20.60 3.10 9.54
N PRO A 111 -21.60 2.31 9.99
CA PRO A 111 -21.44 0.86 10.02
C PRO A 111 -21.37 0.19 8.63
N THR A 112 -20.25 -0.48 8.34
CA THR A 112 -20.01 -1.37 7.20
C THR A 112 -19.69 -2.81 7.67
N ILE A 113 -20.13 -3.80 6.88
CA ILE A 113 -19.71 -5.20 7.02
C ILE A 113 -19.04 -5.62 5.70
N VAL A 114 -17.83 -6.17 5.79
CA VAL A 114 -17.13 -6.74 4.66
C VAL A 114 -17.10 -8.25 4.78
N ARG A 115 -17.59 -8.94 3.75
CA ARG A 115 -17.60 -10.40 3.68
C ARG A 115 -17.07 -10.98 2.38
N GLY A 116 -16.41 -12.13 2.50
CA GLY A 116 -15.85 -12.83 1.35
C GLY A 116 -15.36 -14.23 1.68
N PHE A 117 -14.77 -14.90 0.68
CA PHE A 117 -14.12 -16.19 0.80
C PHE A 117 -12.68 -16.08 0.30
N VAL A 118 -11.74 -16.75 0.96
CA VAL A 118 -10.41 -16.97 0.42
C VAL A 118 -10.43 -18.23 -0.44
N ARG A 119 -10.05 -18.11 -1.71
CA ARG A 119 -10.01 -19.21 -2.67
C ARG A 119 -8.67 -19.26 -3.39
N ASP A 120 -8.27 -20.46 -3.79
CA ASP A 120 -7.15 -20.67 -4.70
C ASP A 120 -7.56 -20.35 -6.16
N THR A 121 -6.60 -20.43 -7.08
CA THR A 121 -6.82 -20.17 -8.52
C THR A 121 -7.70 -21.22 -9.20
N ASP A 122 -7.90 -22.38 -8.58
CA ASP A 122 -8.79 -23.43 -9.05
C ASP A 122 -10.22 -23.26 -8.49
N GLY A 123 -10.44 -22.24 -7.65
CA GLY A 123 -11.72 -21.91 -7.02
C GLY A 123 -12.01 -22.71 -5.74
N ASN A 124 -11.07 -23.54 -5.27
CA ASN A 124 -11.22 -24.24 -4.01
C ASN A 124 -11.05 -23.27 -2.85
N VAL A 125 -11.77 -23.55 -1.78
CA VAL A 125 -11.67 -22.82 -0.52
C VAL A 125 -10.29 -23.03 0.12
N VAL A 126 -9.69 -21.94 0.61
CA VAL A 126 -8.48 -21.97 1.44
C VAL A 126 -8.85 -21.77 2.90
N PRO A 127 -8.93 -22.83 3.73
CA PRO A 127 -9.24 -22.70 5.14
C PRO A 127 -8.05 -22.12 5.92
N LYS A 128 -8.31 -21.49 7.07
CA LYS A 128 -7.27 -21.02 8.02
C LYS A 128 -6.30 -19.99 7.44
N ALA A 129 -6.73 -19.23 6.43
CA ALA A 129 -5.99 -18.06 5.99
C ALA A 129 -6.05 -16.97 7.07
N LEU A 130 -4.90 -16.36 7.37
CA LEU A 130 -4.85 -15.15 8.18
C LEU A 130 -5.16 -13.95 7.28
N ILE A 131 -6.03 -13.06 7.75
CA ILE A 131 -6.42 -11.85 7.04
C ILE A 131 -6.15 -10.66 7.93
N ASP A 132 -5.14 -9.88 7.57
CA ASP A 132 -4.81 -8.63 8.22
C ASP A 132 -5.46 -7.47 7.48
N VAL A 133 -6.12 -6.57 8.20
CA VAL A 133 -6.93 -5.48 7.63
C VAL A 133 -6.63 -4.17 8.33
N TRP A 134 -6.43 -3.13 7.53
CA TRP A 134 -6.24 -1.77 8.02
C TRP A 134 -6.92 -0.76 7.10
N GLU A 135 -7.45 0.30 7.69
CA GLU A 135 -8.17 1.38 7.01
C GLU A 135 -8.04 2.67 7.84
N THR A 136 -8.40 3.81 7.24
CA THR A 136 -8.49 5.08 7.97
C THR A 136 -9.80 5.20 8.75
N ASP A 137 -9.81 6.06 9.77
CA ASP A 137 -11.04 6.47 10.45
C ASP A 137 -11.96 7.37 9.59
N GLY A 138 -13.03 7.88 10.21
CA GLY A 138 -13.97 8.82 9.58
C GLY A 138 -13.41 10.17 9.17
N ASN A 139 -12.19 10.49 9.58
CA ASN A 139 -11.48 11.71 9.23
C ASN A 139 -10.37 11.44 8.20
N GLY A 140 -10.17 10.18 7.80
CA GLY A 140 -9.14 9.80 6.86
C GLY A 140 -7.75 9.66 7.47
N VAL A 141 -7.67 9.38 8.77
CA VAL A 141 -6.40 9.23 9.50
C VAL A 141 -6.19 7.77 9.90
N TYR A 142 -4.98 7.25 9.67
CA TYR A 142 -4.57 5.94 10.18
C TYR A 142 -4.16 6.05 11.65
N ASP A 143 -4.34 4.97 12.39
CA ASP A 143 -4.02 4.93 13.82
C ASP A 143 -2.56 5.30 14.14
N LEU A 144 -1.63 4.93 13.25
CA LEU A 144 -0.20 5.21 13.36
C LEU A 144 0.18 6.70 13.25
N ASP A 145 -0.72 7.54 12.71
CA ASP A 145 -0.51 8.98 12.59
C ASP A 145 -0.99 9.76 13.83
N CYS A 146 -1.72 9.12 14.74
CA CYS A 146 -2.26 9.74 15.97
C CYS A 146 -1.35 9.47 17.17
N ALA A 147 -0.96 10.52 17.92
CA ALA A 147 -0.16 10.43 19.15
C ALA A 147 -0.90 9.80 20.37
N GLY A 148 -1.82 8.85 20.15
CA GLY A 148 -2.60 8.22 21.19
C GLY A 148 -3.50 7.07 20.70
N SER A 149 -3.09 5.85 21.04
CA SER A 149 -3.91 4.67 21.41
C SER A 149 -5.14 4.29 20.57
N HIS A 150 -5.01 3.97 19.27
CA HIS A 150 -6.05 3.22 18.54
C HIS A 150 -5.37 2.18 17.59
N TRP A 151 -6.10 1.15 17.15
CA TRP A 151 -5.54 -0.19 16.88
C TRP A 151 -5.79 -0.72 15.45
N GLN A 152 -4.74 -1.23 14.80
CA GLN A 152 -4.84 -2.10 13.63
C GLN A 152 -5.39 -3.49 13.98
N ALA A 153 -6.08 -4.14 13.03
CA ALA A 153 -6.70 -5.43 13.23
C ALA A 153 -6.26 -6.54 12.27
N SER A 154 -5.67 -7.57 12.85
CA SER A 154 -5.51 -8.88 12.25
C SER A 154 -6.63 -9.81 12.68
N SER A 155 -7.30 -10.49 11.75
CA SER A 155 -8.21 -11.58 12.08
C SER A 155 -7.70 -12.92 11.57
N LYS A 156 -7.59 -13.90 12.47
CA LYS A 156 -7.40 -15.31 12.07
C LYS A 156 -8.76 -15.87 11.72
N VAL A 157 -8.98 -16.10 10.43
CA VAL A 157 -10.22 -16.70 9.95
C VAL A 157 -10.10 -18.22 10.08
N GLU A 158 -10.65 -18.79 11.16
CA GLU A 158 -10.70 -20.25 11.34
C GLU A 158 -11.73 -20.93 10.42
N GLU A 159 -12.78 -20.22 10.02
CA GLU A 159 -13.78 -20.70 9.05
C GLU A 159 -13.99 -19.70 7.92
N THR A 160 -13.89 -20.22 6.69
CA THR A 160 -14.17 -19.75 5.32
C THR A 160 -14.78 -18.39 4.98
N LEU A 161 -15.44 -17.72 5.91
CA LEU A 161 -16.03 -16.40 5.74
C LEU A 161 -15.05 -15.40 6.33
N VAL A 162 -14.71 -14.36 5.58
CA VAL A 162 -14.13 -13.14 6.15
C VAL A 162 -15.31 -12.35 6.69
N PRO A 163 -15.45 -12.10 8.00
CA PRO A 163 -16.32 -11.03 8.47
C PRO A 163 -15.40 -10.03 9.12
N THR A 164 -14.76 -9.21 8.29
CA THR A 164 -14.30 -7.96 8.86
C THR A 164 -15.54 -7.10 9.05
N CYS A 165 -16.01 -7.02 10.28
CA CYS A 165 -16.82 -5.88 10.74
C CYS A 165 -15.89 -4.66 10.78
N SER A 166 -15.51 -4.22 9.60
CA SER A 166 -14.81 -2.98 9.35
C SER A 166 -15.86 -1.95 9.02
N TYR A 167 -16.18 -1.10 10.00
CA TYR A 167 -17.20 -0.08 9.85
C TYR A 167 -16.61 1.13 9.12
N GLY A 168 -16.47 1.01 7.79
CA GLY A 168 -16.03 2.07 6.88
C GLY A 168 -16.93 3.30 6.95
N VAL A 169 -16.30 4.46 7.06
CA VAL A 169 -16.98 5.74 7.32
C VAL A 169 -17.19 6.52 6.03
N ARG A 170 -18.36 7.15 5.90
CA ARG A 170 -18.55 8.27 4.99
C ARG A 170 -18.04 9.56 5.66
N ALA A 171 -16.82 9.99 5.34
CA ALA A 171 -16.41 11.35 5.71
C ALA A 171 -17.29 12.40 5.02
N THR A 172 -17.59 13.47 5.75
CA THR A 172 -18.07 14.73 5.16
C THR A 172 -17.03 15.29 4.19
N PRO A 173 -17.45 15.96 3.10
CA PRO A 173 -16.63 16.23 1.91
C PRO A 173 -15.58 17.35 2.08
N SER A 174 -15.02 17.55 3.27
CA SER A 174 -14.12 18.68 3.56
C SER A 174 -12.64 18.43 3.24
N SER A 175 -12.22 17.19 2.93
CA SER A 175 -10.83 16.90 2.57
C SER A 175 -10.69 16.37 1.12
N PRO A 176 -9.88 16.99 0.25
CA PRO A 176 -9.75 16.60 -1.16
C PRO A 176 -8.95 15.33 -1.44
N THR A 177 -8.33 14.71 -0.43
CA THR A 177 -7.21 13.75 -0.63
C THR A 177 -7.38 12.37 0.00
N THR A 178 -8.49 12.08 0.67
CA THR A 178 -8.65 10.78 1.33
C THR A 178 -9.37 9.79 0.42
N PHE A 179 -8.61 8.86 -0.15
CA PHE A 179 -9.14 7.66 -0.77
C PHE A 179 -9.70 6.76 0.33
N PHE A 180 -10.96 6.34 0.18
CA PHE A 180 -11.52 5.29 1.02
C PHE A 180 -11.17 3.95 0.37
N GLU A 181 -10.03 3.42 0.81
CA GLU A 181 -9.59 2.07 0.51
C GLU A 181 -9.50 1.28 1.81
N GLN A 182 -9.81 0.00 1.73
CA GLN A 182 -9.54 -0.93 2.81
C GLN A 182 -8.44 -1.86 2.36
N HIS A 183 -7.35 -1.89 3.12
CA HIS A 183 -6.22 -2.73 2.80
C HIS A 183 -6.38 -4.12 3.40
N PHE A 184 -5.81 -5.10 2.70
CA PHE A 184 -5.79 -6.49 3.10
C PHE A 184 -4.41 -7.10 2.90
N MET A 185 -3.97 -7.89 3.87
CA MET A 185 -2.89 -8.86 3.71
C MET A 185 -3.41 -10.25 4.01
N VAL A 186 -3.39 -11.13 3.01
CA VAL A 186 -3.81 -12.53 3.15
C VAL A 186 -2.58 -13.42 3.21
N ILE A 187 -2.45 -14.18 4.30
CA ILE A 187 -1.29 -15.01 4.60
C ILE A 187 -1.74 -16.46 4.81
N HIS A 188 -1.08 -17.39 4.13
CA HIS A 188 -1.22 -18.82 4.37
C HIS A 188 0.15 -19.51 4.15
N PRO A 189 0.51 -20.56 4.92
CA PRO A 189 1.81 -21.23 4.78
C PRO A 189 2.08 -21.84 3.40
N GLU A 190 1.03 -22.26 2.71
CA GLU A 190 1.10 -22.98 1.42
C GLU A 190 0.85 -22.09 0.19
N TYR A 191 0.40 -20.84 0.38
CA TYR A 191 0.09 -19.93 -0.73
C TYR A 191 1.00 -18.70 -0.72
N THR A 192 1.09 -18.04 -1.88
CA THR A 192 1.79 -16.77 -1.96
C THR A 192 1.01 -15.70 -1.19
N LYS A 193 1.71 -14.95 -0.34
CA LYS A 193 1.14 -13.80 0.39
C LYS A 193 0.56 -12.80 -0.59
N LEU A 194 -0.70 -12.40 -0.37
CA LEU A 194 -1.36 -11.35 -1.12
C LEU A 194 -1.41 -10.07 -0.27
N ILE A 195 -1.02 -8.95 -0.87
CA ILE A 195 -1.25 -7.61 -0.34
C ILE A 195 -2.12 -6.89 -1.37
N THR A 196 -3.29 -6.44 -0.96
CA THR A 196 -4.25 -5.79 -1.86
C THR A 196 -5.08 -4.75 -1.11
N ALA A 197 -5.93 -4.03 -1.84
CA ALA A 197 -6.89 -3.10 -1.26
C ALA A 197 -8.19 -3.17 -2.05
N LEU A 198 -9.32 -2.90 -1.40
CA LEU A 198 -10.62 -2.75 -2.03
C LEU A 198 -11.01 -1.28 -2.06
N TYR A 199 -11.50 -0.83 -3.22
CA TYR A 199 -11.85 0.57 -3.50
C TYR A 199 -13.37 0.72 -3.65
N TYR A 200 -13.95 1.76 -3.06
CA TYR A 200 -15.40 1.99 -3.19
C TYR A 200 -15.78 2.71 -4.49
N SER A 201 -16.78 2.19 -5.21
CA SER A 201 -17.19 2.62 -6.55
C SER A 201 -17.80 4.03 -6.65
N ASP A 202 -18.40 4.58 -5.59
CA ASP A 202 -19.12 5.87 -5.64
C ASP A 202 -18.21 7.11 -5.51
N ARG A 203 -16.92 7.01 -5.85
CA ARG A 203 -15.96 8.10 -5.60
C ARG A 203 -15.54 8.85 -6.87
N LYS A 204 -15.61 10.18 -6.75
CA LYS A 204 -15.17 11.20 -7.73
C LYS A 204 -13.68 11.09 -8.12
N TYR A 205 -12.90 10.30 -7.40
CA TYR A 205 -11.43 10.28 -7.48
C TYR A 205 -10.85 8.94 -7.95
N LEU A 206 -11.67 7.97 -8.39
CA LEU A 206 -11.17 6.68 -8.89
C LEU A 206 -10.15 6.83 -10.04
N GLU A 207 -10.24 7.92 -10.81
CA GLU A 207 -9.33 8.20 -11.93
C GLU A 207 -8.12 9.06 -11.55
N SER A 208 -8.03 9.53 -10.30
CA SER A 208 -6.99 10.45 -9.84
C SER A 208 -6.16 9.89 -8.69
N ASP A 209 -6.07 8.57 -8.56
CA ASP A 209 -5.20 7.91 -7.60
C ASP A 209 -3.74 8.32 -7.82
N THR A 210 -3.15 8.96 -6.82
CA THR A 210 -1.80 9.54 -6.87
C THR A 210 -0.70 8.49 -6.69
N VAL A 211 -1.05 7.28 -6.23
CA VAL A 211 -0.11 6.18 -6.00
C VAL A 211 -0.25 5.03 -7.00
N PHE A 212 -1.18 5.14 -7.96
CA PHE A 212 -1.43 4.16 -9.03
C PHE A 212 -1.68 2.72 -8.50
N GLY A 213 -2.29 2.60 -7.32
CA GLY A 213 -2.70 1.33 -6.72
C GLY A 213 -4.07 0.85 -7.21
N LEU A 214 -4.91 1.76 -7.71
CA LEU A 214 -6.26 1.45 -8.14
C LEU A 214 -6.29 0.57 -9.39
N LYS A 215 -7.09 -0.50 -9.31
CA LYS A 215 -7.36 -1.41 -10.40
C LYS A 215 -8.84 -1.73 -10.48
N LYS A 216 -9.37 -1.88 -11.70
CA LYS A 216 -10.82 -2.08 -11.92
C LYS A 216 -11.37 -3.32 -11.20
N SER A 217 -10.59 -4.38 -11.11
CA SER A 217 -10.99 -5.63 -10.42
C SER A 217 -11.10 -5.48 -8.90
N LEU A 218 -10.50 -4.42 -8.34
CA LEU A 218 -10.48 -4.12 -6.91
C LEU A 218 -11.55 -3.11 -6.50
N ILE A 219 -12.35 -2.61 -7.46
CA ILE A 219 -13.49 -1.73 -7.17
C ILE A 219 -14.68 -2.59 -6.75
N VAL A 220 -15.26 -2.28 -5.60
CA VAL A 220 -16.41 -2.98 -5.02
C VAL A 220 -17.57 -2.01 -4.78
N ASP A 221 -18.78 -2.53 -4.98
CA ASP A 221 -20.03 -1.82 -4.68
C ASP A 221 -20.48 -2.16 -3.26
N TYR A 222 -20.63 -1.14 -2.42
CA TYR A 222 -21.22 -1.30 -1.10
C TYR A 222 -22.73 -1.28 -1.23
N GLN A 223 -23.39 -2.24 -0.60
CA GLN A 223 -24.85 -2.29 -0.55
C GLN A 223 -25.33 -1.69 0.76
N TRP A 224 -26.12 -0.62 0.65
CA TRP A 224 -26.73 0.01 1.81
C TRP A 224 -27.74 -0.93 2.48
N CYS A 225 -27.69 -1.03 3.80
CA CYS A 225 -28.61 -1.83 4.59
C CYS A 225 -29.08 -1.04 5.81
N GLU A 226 -30.40 -0.87 5.95
CA GLU A 226 -31.01 -0.16 7.08
C GLU A 226 -31.24 -1.07 8.30
N ASP A 227 -31.22 -2.40 8.11
CA ASP A 227 -31.45 -3.38 9.17
C ASP A 227 -30.13 -3.88 9.77
N LEU A 228 -29.68 -3.16 10.81
CA LEU A 228 -28.50 -3.53 11.61
C LEU A 228 -28.66 -4.87 12.35
N ASN A 229 -29.88 -5.35 12.59
CA ASN A 229 -30.12 -6.65 13.25
C ASN A 229 -30.00 -7.81 12.25
N TRP A 230 -30.43 -7.61 11.00
CA TRP A 230 -30.12 -8.54 9.91
C TRP A 230 -28.60 -8.67 9.70
N LEU A 231 -27.88 -7.54 9.73
CA LEU A 231 -26.42 -7.51 9.63
C LEU A 231 -25.73 -8.34 10.73
N ARG A 232 -26.25 -8.32 11.97
CA ARG A 232 -25.70 -9.09 13.11
C ARG A 232 -26.11 -10.55 13.16
N SER A 233 -27.25 -10.93 12.56
CA SER A 233 -27.78 -12.30 12.60
C SER A 233 -27.31 -13.20 11.46
N THR A 234 -26.57 -12.63 10.50
CA THR A 234 -26.01 -13.34 9.34
C THR A 234 -24.48 -13.51 9.45
N ILE A 235 -23.94 -13.33 10.66
CA ILE A 235 -22.53 -13.53 11.01
C ILE A 235 -22.42 -14.88 11.70
#